data_AF-A0A4Y1R7X4-F1
#
_entry.id   AF-A0A4Y1R7X4-F1
#
_cell.length_a   1.000
_cell.length_b   1.000
_cell.length_c   1.000
_cell.angle_alpha   90.00
_cell.angle_beta   90.00
_cell.angle_gamma   90.00
#
_symmetry.space_group_name_H-M   'P 1'
#
loop_
_entity.id
_entity.type
_entity.pdbx_description
1 polymer ?
#
loop_
_entity_poly.entity_id
_entity_poly.type
_entity_poly.pdbx_seq_one_letter_code
_entity_poly.pdbx_strand_id
1 'polypeptide(L)'
;MSKDLKHLIYYRFNTGPVGRGPGCGFWAPMWRVWLFFLRGIVPLLERWLGNLLARQFEGRHSKGVAKTVTKQRSKAILTWSFELLSCMMPEGIKQNKAKAILQHLSEAWRCWKANIPWKVPGLPVLIENMILRYVKSKADWWTNVAHYNREHIRRGATVDKTVCLKILGD
;
A
#
# COMPACT_ATOMS: atom_id res chain seq x y z
N MET A 1 -2.02 8.45 -31.46
CA MET A 1 -3.24 8.47 -32.30
C MET A 1 -3.40 9.75 -33.11
N SER A 2 -3.70 10.92 -32.51
CA SER A 2 -3.98 12.15 -33.28
C SER A 2 -2.76 12.68 -34.03
N LYS A 3 -1.55 12.54 -33.48
CA LYS A 3 -0.29 12.88 -34.16
C LYS A 3 -0.01 11.94 -35.34
N ASP A 4 -0.26 10.64 -35.17
CA ASP A 4 -0.06 9.64 -36.23
C ASP A 4 -1.02 9.87 -37.39
N LEU A 5 -2.30 10.18 -37.09
CA LEU A 5 -3.29 10.58 -38.10
C LEU A 5 -2.85 11.85 -38.83
N LYS A 6 -2.33 12.85 -38.12
CA LYS A 6 -1.77 14.05 -38.75
C LYS A 6 -0.65 13.70 -39.73
N HIS A 7 0.29 12.83 -39.33
CA HIS A 7 1.39 12.41 -40.21
C HIS A 7 0.88 11.66 -41.45
N LEU A 8 -0.06 10.72 -41.28
CA LEU A 8 -0.67 9.99 -42.39
C LEU A 8 -1.38 10.92 -43.38
N ILE A 9 -2.20 11.83 -42.85
CA ILE A 9 -2.97 12.80 -43.64
C ILE A 9 -2.01 13.74 -44.38
N TYR A 10 -1.01 14.30 -43.68
CA TYR A 10 -0.11 15.31 -44.26
C TYR A 10 0.84 14.69 -45.30
N TYR A 11 1.25 13.44 -45.11
CA TYR A 11 2.07 12.73 -46.08
C TYR A 11 1.34 12.48 -47.40
N ARG A 12 0.02 12.25 -47.36
CA ARG A 12 -0.81 12.10 -48.57
C ARG A 12 -1.25 13.44 -49.16
N PHE A 13 -1.59 14.41 -48.30
CA PHE A 13 -2.12 15.70 -48.71
C PHE A 13 -1.07 16.65 -49.30
N ASN A 14 0.16 16.65 -48.77
CA ASN A 14 1.25 17.50 -49.27
C ASN A 14 2.04 16.81 -50.39
N THR A 15 1.35 16.28 -51.41
CA THR A 15 1.97 15.65 -52.58
C THR A 15 1.66 16.43 -53.85
N GLY A 16 2.58 16.39 -54.82
CA GLY A 16 2.43 17.13 -56.09
C GLY A 16 2.65 18.65 -55.92
N PRO A 17 1.82 19.52 -56.53
CA PRO A 17 2.00 20.97 -56.47
C PRO A 17 1.66 21.58 -55.10
N VAL A 18 1.07 20.81 -54.18
CA VAL A 18 0.71 21.26 -52.83
C VAL A 18 1.94 21.19 -51.92
N GLY A 19 2.51 22.36 -51.61
CA GLY A 19 3.66 22.48 -50.72
C GLY A 19 3.34 22.24 -49.24
N ARG A 20 4.38 22.27 -48.40
CA ARG A 20 4.21 22.21 -46.93
C ARG A 20 3.64 23.53 -46.43
N GLY A 21 2.42 23.51 -45.90
CA GLY A 21 1.76 24.70 -45.36
C GLY A 21 0.59 24.37 -44.42
N PRO A 22 -0.01 25.38 -43.78
CA PRO A 22 -1.10 25.20 -42.83
C PRO A 22 -2.46 24.87 -43.46
N GLY A 23 -2.56 24.71 -44.79
CA GLY A 23 -3.82 24.57 -45.53
C GLY A 23 -4.52 23.21 -45.45
N CYS A 24 -4.07 22.26 -44.62
CA CYS A 24 -4.71 20.95 -44.50
C CYS A 24 -5.87 20.96 -43.49
N GLY A 25 -7.11 21.09 -43.99
CA GLY A 25 -8.34 21.13 -43.19
C GLY A 25 -9.00 19.76 -42.93
N PHE A 26 -8.28 18.65 -43.06
CA PHE A 26 -8.88 17.31 -42.90
C PHE A 26 -8.98 16.90 -41.42
N TRP A 27 -9.98 17.43 -40.72
CA TRP A 27 -10.16 17.28 -39.27
C TRP A 27 -11.05 16.10 -38.85
N ALA A 28 -11.83 15.50 -39.76
CA ALA A 28 -12.80 14.46 -39.44
C ALA A 28 -12.22 13.22 -38.71
N PRO A 29 -11.05 12.67 -39.09
CA PRO A 29 -10.45 11.56 -38.35
C PRO A 29 -10.04 11.96 -36.93
N MET A 30 -9.53 13.18 -36.76
CA MET A 30 -9.14 13.69 -35.45
C MET A 30 -10.36 13.94 -34.56
N TRP A 31 -11.45 14.47 -35.13
CA TRP A 31 -12.72 14.65 -34.43
C TRP A 31 -13.32 13.34 -33.92
N ARG A 32 -13.27 12.26 -34.72
CA ARG A 32 -13.73 10.94 -34.28
C ARG A 32 -12.96 10.42 -33.06
N VAL A 33 -11.64 10.64 -33.00
CA VAL A 33 -10.83 10.29 -31.81
C VAL A 33 -11.35 11.00 -30.56
N TRP A 34 -11.65 12.30 -30.67
CA TRP A 34 -12.21 13.08 -29.57
C TRP A 34 -13.62 12.63 -29.17
N LEU A 35 -14.48 12.28 -30.12
CA LEU A 35 -15.81 11.72 -29.81
C LEU A 35 -15.72 10.42 -29.03
N PHE A 36 -14.84 9.49 -29.43
CA PHE A 36 -14.66 8.23 -28.70
C PHE A 36 -14.03 8.44 -27.33
N PHE A 37 -13.11 9.39 -27.20
CA PHE A 37 -12.59 9.81 -25.91
C PHE A 37 -13.70 10.35 -25.00
N LEU A 38 -14.52 11.28 -25.50
CA LEU A 38 -15.64 11.87 -24.76
C LEU A 38 -16.66 10.79 -24.35
N ARG A 39 -16.96 9.84 -25.24
CA ARG A 39 -17.85 8.71 -24.93
C ARG A 39 -17.35 7.88 -23.74
N GLY A 40 -16.04 7.69 -23.60
CA GLY A 40 -15.45 6.92 -22.50
C GLY A 40 -15.26 7.72 -21.21
N ILE A 41 -14.98 9.02 -21.31
CA ILE A 41 -14.68 9.86 -20.14
C ILE A 41 -15.93 10.40 -19.44
N VAL A 42 -17.05 10.58 -20.16
CA VAL A 42 -18.32 11.09 -19.61
C VAL A 42 -18.79 10.30 -18.38
N PRO A 43 -18.94 8.96 -18.40
CA PRO A 43 -19.41 8.22 -17.21
C PRO A 43 -18.42 8.28 -16.03
N LEU A 44 -17.12 8.43 -16.29
CA LEU A 44 -16.13 8.61 -15.23
C LEU A 44 -16.24 10.00 -14.60
N LEU A 45 -16.41 11.04 -15.41
CA LEU A 45 -16.59 12.41 -14.95
C LEU A 45 -17.90 12.58 -14.20
N GLU A 46 -19.00 12.02 -14.68
CA GLU A 46 -20.28 12.02 -13.96
C GLU A 46 -20.12 11.44 -12.55
N ARG A 47 -19.43 10.30 -12.42
CA ARG A 47 -19.16 9.71 -11.10
C ARG A 47 -18.24 10.58 -10.24
N TRP A 48 -17.18 11.14 -10.81
CA TRP A 48 -16.22 11.95 -10.06
C TRP A 48 -16.82 13.28 -9.61
N LEU A 49 -17.55 13.96 -10.49
CA LEU A 49 -18.25 15.20 -10.19
C LEU A 49 -19.43 14.95 -9.25
N GLY A 50 -20.19 13.87 -9.43
CA GLY A 50 -21.22 13.46 -8.49
C GLY A 50 -20.67 13.24 -7.09
N ASN A 51 -19.56 12.52 -6.94
CA ASN A 51 -18.89 12.33 -5.65
C ASN A 51 -18.34 13.65 -5.06
N LEU A 52 -17.87 14.56 -5.91
CA LEU A 52 -17.37 15.87 -5.49
C LEU A 52 -18.51 16.73 -4.94
N LEU A 53 -19.62 16.82 -5.66
CA LEU A 53 -20.80 17.59 -5.28
C LEU A 53 -21.45 16.99 -4.02
N ALA A 54 -21.66 15.67 -3.97
CA ALA A 54 -22.18 14.99 -2.78
C ALA A 54 -21.31 15.31 -1.56
N ARG A 55 -19.98 15.24 -1.68
CA ARG A 55 -19.07 15.59 -0.58
C ARG A 55 -19.13 17.07 -0.19
N GLN A 56 -19.39 17.97 -1.15
CA GLN A 56 -19.47 19.40 -0.90
C GLN A 56 -20.75 19.77 -0.14
N PHE A 57 -21.88 19.16 -0.49
CA PHE A 57 -23.18 19.47 0.10
C PHE A 57 -23.51 18.62 1.33
N GLU A 58 -23.26 17.31 1.30
CA GLU A 58 -23.57 16.36 2.38
C GLU A 58 -22.42 16.22 3.39
N GLY A 59 -21.24 16.75 3.05
CA GLY A 59 -20.04 16.64 3.87
C GLY A 59 -19.33 15.28 3.75
N ARG A 60 -18.31 15.05 4.60
CA ARG A 60 -17.55 13.79 4.61
C ARG A 60 -18.01 12.89 5.74
N HIS A 61 -18.40 11.66 5.40
CA HIS A 61 -18.57 10.59 6.41
C HIS A 61 -17.21 10.12 6.93
N SER A 62 -16.87 10.48 8.17
CA SER A 62 -15.55 10.22 8.77
C SER A 62 -15.27 8.73 9.07
N LYS A 63 -16.31 7.92 9.30
CA LYS A 63 -16.22 6.48 9.63
C LYS A 63 -17.12 5.58 8.77
N GLY A 64 -17.66 6.09 7.66
CA GLY A 64 -18.65 5.36 6.85
C GLY A 64 -18.10 4.19 6.02
N VAL A 65 -16.79 4.17 5.77
CA VAL A 65 -16.15 3.12 4.95
C VAL A 65 -14.92 2.56 5.68
N ALA A 66 -14.89 1.24 5.83
CA ALA A 66 -13.72 0.54 6.38
C ALA A 66 -12.51 0.71 5.45
N LYS A 67 -11.37 1.11 6.03
CA LYS A 67 -10.15 1.40 5.25
C LYS A 67 -9.47 0.09 4.86
N THR A 68 -9.26 -0.13 3.56
CA THR A 68 -8.46 -1.25 3.05
C THR A 68 -7.02 -1.15 3.51
N VAL A 69 -6.42 -2.31 3.79
CA VAL A 69 -5.02 -2.42 4.22
C VAL A 69 -4.09 -2.26 3.03
N THR A 70 -3.51 -1.07 2.89
CA THR A 70 -2.50 -0.80 1.86
C THR A 70 -1.09 -1.11 2.37
N LYS A 71 -0.10 -1.16 1.46
CA LYS A 71 1.30 -1.51 1.77
C LYS A 71 1.88 -0.72 2.95
N GLN A 72 1.54 0.56 3.08
CA GLN A 72 1.99 1.44 4.16
C GLN A 72 1.51 0.98 5.55
N ARG A 73 0.29 0.44 5.66
CA ARG A 73 -0.32 0.05 6.95
C ARG A 73 -0.14 -1.41 7.32
N SER A 74 0.40 -2.23 6.42
CA SER A 74 0.62 -3.67 6.63
C SER A 74 1.35 -3.98 7.94
N LYS A 75 2.45 -3.25 8.23
CA LYS A 75 3.23 -3.41 9.48
C LYS A 75 2.48 -2.97 10.73
N ALA A 76 1.70 -1.89 10.64
CA ALA A 76 0.96 -1.36 11.78
C ALA A 76 -0.14 -2.33 12.23
N ILE A 77 -0.83 -2.96 11.27
CA ILE A 77 -1.91 -3.92 11.57
C ILE A 77 -1.38 -5.22 12.17
N LEU A 78 -0.21 -5.69 11.73
CA LEU A 78 0.45 -6.80 12.43
C LEU A 78 0.66 -6.46 13.91
N THR A 79 1.11 -5.23 14.21
CA THR A 79 1.20 -4.73 15.59
C THR A 79 -0.15 -4.76 16.33
N TRP A 80 -1.24 -4.33 15.69
CA TRP A 80 -2.60 -4.38 16.26
C TRP A 80 -3.12 -5.80 16.50
N SER A 81 -2.82 -6.75 15.61
CA SER A 81 -3.16 -8.16 15.81
C SER A 81 -2.51 -8.74 17.06
N PHE A 82 -1.40 -8.15 17.52
CA PHE A 82 -0.73 -8.52 18.76
C PHE A 82 -1.42 -7.95 20.00
N GLU A 83 -2.06 -6.78 19.89
CA GLU A 83 -2.93 -6.27 20.95
C GLU A 83 -4.20 -7.12 21.12
N LEU A 84 -4.70 -7.73 20.04
CA LEU A 84 -5.80 -8.70 20.09
C LEU A 84 -5.40 -10.04 20.77
N LEU A 85 -4.11 -10.36 20.86
CA LEU A 85 -3.62 -11.51 21.66
C LEU A 85 -3.95 -11.34 23.16
N SER A 86 -4.16 -10.10 23.63
CA SER A 86 -4.71 -9.79 24.95
C SER A 86 -6.04 -10.52 25.22
N CYS A 87 -6.83 -10.82 24.18
CA CYS A 87 -8.08 -11.57 24.30
C CYS A 87 -7.85 -13.04 24.69
N MET A 88 -6.67 -13.62 24.44
CA MET A 88 -6.32 -15.01 24.81
C MET A 88 -5.88 -15.16 26.28
N MET A 89 -5.81 -14.06 27.04
CA MET A 89 -5.55 -14.15 28.47
C MET A 89 -6.76 -14.75 29.22
N PRO A 90 -6.59 -15.39 30.39
CA PRO A 90 -7.70 -15.80 31.25
C PRO A 90 -8.49 -14.59 31.74
N GLU A 91 -9.83 -14.70 31.81
CA GLU A 91 -10.73 -13.56 32.06
C GLU A 91 -10.47 -12.82 33.37
N GLY A 92 -9.94 -13.50 34.40
CA GLY A 92 -9.63 -12.89 35.71
C GLY A 92 -8.39 -11.98 35.77
N ILE A 93 -7.54 -11.93 34.72
CA ILE A 93 -6.27 -11.17 34.72
C ILE A 93 -6.27 -9.98 33.73
N LYS A 94 -7.30 -9.90 32.87
CA LYS A 94 -7.29 -9.07 31.66
C LYS A 94 -7.17 -7.57 31.89
N GLN A 95 -7.84 -6.99 32.87
CA GLN A 95 -7.96 -5.52 32.89
C GLN A 95 -6.76 -4.79 33.51
N ASN A 96 -6.19 -5.30 34.62
CA ASN A 96 -5.16 -4.56 35.35
C ASN A 96 -3.72 -4.89 34.89
N LYS A 97 -3.47 -6.07 34.28
CA LYS A 97 -2.11 -6.53 33.93
C LYS A 97 -1.82 -6.58 32.41
N ALA A 98 -2.82 -6.38 31.54
CA ALA A 98 -2.63 -6.44 30.08
C ALA A 98 -1.53 -5.50 29.58
N LYS A 99 -1.51 -4.26 30.06
CA LYS A 99 -0.53 -3.25 29.63
C LYS A 99 0.90 -3.65 29.99
N ALA A 100 1.11 -4.20 31.19
CA ALA A 100 2.43 -4.67 31.63
C ALA A 100 2.91 -5.88 30.79
N ILE A 101 2.00 -6.80 30.46
CA ILE A 101 2.32 -7.95 29.61
C ILE A 101 2.70 -7.49 28.18
N LEU A 102 1.99 -6.52 27.62
CA LEU A 102 2.32 -5.93 26.31
C LEU A 102 3.69 -5.21 26.33
N GLN A 103 4.05 -4.59 27.46
CA GLN A 103 5.39 -4.02 27.65
C GLN A 103 6.46 -5.11 27.67
N HIS A 104 6.26 -6.20 28.43
CA HIS A 104 7.19 -7.33 28.44
C HIS A 104 7.34 -7.99 27.07
N LEU A 105 6.26 -8.09 26.29
CA LEU A 105 6.29 -8.60 24.93
C LEU A 105 7.07 -7.68 23.99
N SER A 106 6.91 -6.36 24.13
CA SER A 106 7.67 -5.38 23.38
C SER A 106 9.17 -5.41 23.72
N GLU A 107 9.50 -5.63 24.99
CA GLU A 107 10.87 -5.72 25.47
C GLU A 107 11.52 -7.04 25.06
N ALA A 108 10.81 -8.17 25.17
CA ALA A 108 11.29 -9.47 24.69
C ALA A 108 11.62 -9.44 23.19
N TRP A 109 10.83 -8.72 22.39
CA TRP A 109 11.12 -8.50 20.96
C TRP A 109 12.39 -7.64 20.74
N ARG A 110 12.65 -6.65 21.59
CA ARG A 110 13.88 -5.84 21.51
C ARG A 110 15.10 -6.67 21.90
N CYS A 111 15.02 -7.44 22.99
CA CYS A 111 16.07 -8.35 23.42
C CYS A 111 16.40 -9.37 22.33
N TRP A 112 15.39 -9.94 21.67
CA TRP A 112 15.58 -10.85 20.54
C TRP A 112 16.36 -10.19 19.39
N LYS A 113 15.98 -8.97 18.97
CA LYS A 113 16.71 -8.24 17.92
C LYS A 113 18.14 -7.86 18.30
N ALA A 114 18.40 -7.64 19.58
CA ALA A 114 19.74 -7.31 20.10
C ALA A 114 20.58 -8.56 20.44
N ASN A 115 20.03 -9.77 20.26
CA ASN A 115 20.66 -11.03 20.66
C ASN A 115 21.01 -11.10 22.17
N ILE A 116 20.16 -10.53 23.03
CA ILE A 116 20.31 -10.53 24.48
C ILE A 116 19.35 -11.56 25.09
N PRO A 117 19.78 -12.41 26.03
CA PRO A 117 18.88 -13.35 26.71
C PRO A 117 17.83 -12.58 27.51
N TRP A 118 16.55 -12.85 27.22
CA TRP A 118 15.43 -12.26 27.94
C TRP A 118 14.96 -13.23 29.05
N LYS A 119 15.15 -12.83 30.31
CA LYS A 119 14.64 -13.55 31.48
C LYS A 119 14.18 -12.55 32.52
N VAL A 120 12.91 -12.62 32.91
CA VAL A 120 12.33 -11.71 33.93
C VAL A 120 12.12 -12.50 35.22
N PRO A 121 12.73 -12.07 36.36
CA PRO A 121 12.51 -12.72 37.64
C PRO A 121 11.06 -12.49 38.12
N GLY A 122 10.41 -13.55 38.62
CA GLY A 122 9.06 -13.48 39.19
C GLY A 122 7.90 -13.49 38.17
N LEU A 123 8.17 -13.71 36.88
CA LEU A 123 7.11 -13.82 35.87
C LEU A 123 6.46 -15.23 35.90
N PRO A 124 5.13 -15.36 35.84
CA PRO A 124 4.48 -16.66 35.72
C PRO A 124 4.89 -17.39 34.43
N VAL A 125 5.22 -18.68 34.56
CA VAL A 125 5.72 -19.53 33.46
C VAL A 125 4.76 -19.58 32.26
N LEU A 126 3.45 -19.55 32.50
CA LEU A 126 2.44 -19.52 31.44
C LEU A 126 2.53 -18.25 30.57
N ILE A 127 2.83 -17.10 31.19
CA ILE A 127 2.98 -15.82 30.48
C ILE A 127 4.31 -15.79 29.73
N GLU A 128 5.39 -16.28 30.36
CA GLU A 128 6.70 -16.40 29.72
C GLU A 128 6.63 -17.25 28.44
N ASN A 129 6.00 -18.43 28.51
CA ASN A 129 5.85 -19.32 27.35
C ASN A 129 4.99 -18.71 26.25
N MET A 130 3.94 -17.97 26.60
CA MET A 130 3.10 -17.26 25.63
C MET A 130 3.90 -16.17 24.90
N ILE A 131 4.69 -15.37 25.62
CA ILE A 131 5.57 -14.35 25.04
C ILE A 131 6.62 -15.00 24.14
N LEU A 132 7.28 -16.08 24.56
CA LEU A 132 8.31 -16.75 23.76
C LEU A 132 7.75 -17.34 22.46
N ARG A 133 6.60 -18.02 22.51
CA ARG A 133 5.91 -18.52 21.29
C ARG A 133 5.60 -17.38 20.32
N TYR A 134 5.14 -16.28 20.88
CA TYR A 134 4.79 -15.10 20.11
C TYR A 134 6.02 -14.42 19.48
N VAL A 135 7.09 -14.21 20.25
CA VAL A 135 8.36 -13.65 19.76
C VAL A 135 8.94 -14.52 18.65
N LYS A 136 8.86 -15.85 18.77
CA LYS A 136 9.27 -16.78 17.71
C LYS A 136 8.44 -16.61 16.44
N SER A 137 7.12 -16.60 16.54
CA SER A 137 6.24 -16.37 15.38
C SER A 137 6.53 -15.04 14.67
N LYS A 138 6.80 -13.98 15.43
CA LYS A 138 7.18 -12.68 14.90
C LYS A 138 8.57 -12.69 14.26
N ALA A 139 9.53 -13.41 14.84
CA ALA A 139 10.86 -13.61 14.29
C ALA A 139 10.79 -14.31 12.93
N ASP A 140 10.03 -15.41 12.84
CA ASP A 140 9.84 -16.16 11.59
C ASP A 140 9.20 -15.29 10.51
N TRP A 141 8.22 -14.45 10.87
CA TRP A 141 7.65 -13.49 9.93
C TRP A 141 8.69 -12.45 9.47
N TRP A 142 9.49 -11.92 10.40
CA TRP A 142 10.50 -10.89 10.11
C TRP A 142 11.56 -11.41 9.13
N THR A 143 12.11 -12.60 9.40
CA THR A 143 13.13 -13.24 8.55
C THR A 143 12.59 -13.58 7.18
N ASN A 144 11.38 -14.15 7.09
CA ASN A 144 10.75 -14.47 5.81
C ASN A 144 10.53 -13.22 4.94
N VAL A 145 10.09 -12.11 5.55
CA VAL A 145 9.93 -10.83 4.83
C VAL A 145 11.28 -10.28 4.39
N ALA A 146 12.33 -10.41 5.21
CA ALA A 146 13.67 -9.98 4.85
C ALA A 146 14.21 -10.78 3.64
N HIS A 147 14.10 -12.10 3.66
CA HIS A 147 14.48 -12.97 2.54
C HIS A 147 13.70 -12.65 1.26
N TYR A 148 12.38 -12.50 1.37
CA TYR A 148 11.53 -12.14 0.23
C TYR A 148 11.99 -10.82 -0.40
N ASN A 149 12.16 -9.76 0.40
CA ASN A 149 12.57 -8.46 -0.13
C ASN A 149 14.00 -8.50 -0.70
N ARG A 150 14.92 -9.24 -0.08
CA ARG A 150 16.29 -9.40 -0.58
C ARG A 150 16.31 -10.06 -1.96
N GLU A 151 15.51 -11.10 -2.16
CA GLU A 151 15.40 -11.76 -3.47
C GLU A 151 14.75 -10.84 -4.51
N HIS A 152 13.75 -10.04 -4.12
CA HIS A 152 13.16 -9.03 -5.01
C HIS A 152 14.18 -7.96 -5.46
N ILE A 153 15.04 -7.50 -4.55
CA ILE A 153 16.12 -6.56 -4.87
C ILE A 153 17.14 -7.24 -5.79
N ARG A 154 17.53 -8.49 -5.48
CA ARG A 154 18.48 -9.26 -6.31
C ARG A 154 18.01 -9.44 -7.75
N ARG A 155 16.69 -9.63 -7.94
CA ARG A 155 16.06 -9.76 -9.27
C ARG A 155 15.87 -8.43 -10.00
N GLY A 156 16.18 -7.29 -9.39
CA GLY A 156 15.95 -5.97 -9.98
C GLY A 156 14.47 -5.60 -10.11
N ALA A 157 13.60 -6.17 -9.28
CA ALA A 157 12.19 -5.80 -9.25
C ALA A 157 11.99 -4.37 -8.71
N THR A 158 10.84 -3.76 -8.98
CA THR A 158 10.51 -2.43 -8.43
C THR A 158 10.39 -2.50 -6.91
N VAL A 159 11.36 -1.88 -6.22
CA VAL A 159 11.42 -1.82 -4.75
C VAL A 159 11.58 -0.37 -4.31
N ASP A 160 10.87 0.01 -3.25
CA ASP A 160 10.97 1.35 -2.65
C ASP A 160 12.32 1.52 -1.92
N LYS A 161 12.91 2.70 -2.00
CA LYS A 161 14.16 3.08 -1.33
C LYS A 161 14.11 2.79 0.17
N THR A 162 12.97 3.01 0.82
CA THR A 162 12.81 2.76 2.27
C THR A 162 12.93 1.27 2.61
N VAL A 163 12.52 0.38 1.71
CA VAL A 163 12.63 -1.07 1.88
C VAL A 163 14.09 -1.50 1.71
N CYS A 164 14.80 -0.95 0.73
CA CYS A 164 16.23 -1.24 0.53
C CYS A 164 17.06 -0.86 1.77
N LEU A 165 16.84 0.34 2.32
CA LEU A 165 17.52 0.78 3.54
C LEU A 165 17.18 -0.10 4.74
N LYS A 166 15.92 -0.54 4.84
CA LYS A 166 15.50 -1.41 5.93
C LYS A 166 16.20 -2.77 5.89
N ILE A 167 16.32 -3.38 4.70
CA ILE A 167 16.99 -4.67 4.53
C ILE A 167 18.49 -4.62 4.82
N LEU A 168 19.12 -3.45 4.69
CA LEU A 168 20.53 -3.29 5.08
C LEU A 168 20.73 -3.27 6.60
N GLY A 169 19.70 -2.87 7.37
CA GLY A 169 19.74 -2.84 8.83
C GLY A 169 19.08 -4.05 9.51
N ASP A 170 18.46 -4.93 8.72
CA ASP A 170 17.85 -6.20 9.15
C ASP A 170 18.86 -7.35 8.98
#